data_AF-A0A950QWZ9-F1
#
_entry.id   AF-A0A950QWZ9-F1
#
_cell.length_a   1.000
_cell.length_b   1.000
_cell.length_c   1.000
_cell.angle_alpha   90.00
_cell.angle_beta   90.00
_cell.angle_gamma   90.00
#
_symmetry.space_group_name_H-M   'P 1'
#
loop_
_entity.id
_entity.type
_entity.pdbx_description
1 polymer ?
#
loop_
_entity_poly.entity_id
_entity_poly.type
_entity_poly.pdbx_seq_one_letter_code
_entity_poly.pdbx_strand_id
1 'polypeptide(L)'
;MNSRRPYQGLGDIDVYGPLDNSTYNALIAKLERRFTKGLSLLTSYTYGHSIDGGGNQNDNNDPGPQDVRNLRAQKGSSNFDVRHRFVVSGLYQLPFGKSGGVVSHIIRNWELSGIFSAQTGVPFTVTLTPDPTATNTTARPNRIRDGNLPSDQRDPSHWFDTSAFQAPTCVCFGNSGRNIIRGPGSMNLDLGIHRDIVFGERFRLQLRAESFNIMNHPNFNFPNGAGMQIGNPQVAIIKSVVSPERQNQLALKLYF
;
A
#
# COMPACT_ATOMS: atom_id res chain seq x y z
N MET A 1 -30.67 -4.91 25.78
CA MET A 1 -31.02 -5.63 24.55
C MET A 1 -31.29 -4.62 23.45
N ASN A 2 -30.73 -4.85 22.26
CA ASN A 2 -30.76 -3.87 21.18
C ASN A 2 -31.99 -4.08 20.28
N SER A 3 -33.06 -3.32 20.52
CA SER A 3 -34.39 -3.52 19.92
C SER A 3 -34.45 -3.30 18.40
N ARG A 4 -33.39 -2.75 17.79
CA ARG A 4 -33.36 -2.37 16.37
C ARG A 4 -32.71 -3.41 15.45
N ARG A 5 -32.27 -4.54 16.01
CA ARG A 5 -31.72 -5.66 15.23
C ARG A 5 -32.85 -6.40 14.50
N PRO A 6 -32.64 -6.84 13.24
CA PRO A 6 -33.61 -7.69 12.54
C PRO A 6 -33.95 -8.98 13.31
N TYR A 7 -32.96 -9.54 14.03
CA TYR A 7 -33.10 -10.76 14.82
C TYR A 7 -32.70 -10.48 16.28
N GLN A 8 -33.69 -10.38 17.17
CA GLN A 8 -33.45 -10.13 18.60
C GLN A 8 -33.07 -11.43 19.33
N GLY A 9 -32.17 -11.35 20.31
CA GLY A 9 -31.74 -12.50 21.13
C GLY A 9 -30.61 -13.36 20.55
N LEU A 10 -30.22 -13.15 19.29
CA LEU A 10 -29.08 -13.82 18.66
C LEU A 10 -27.79 -12.97 18.73
N GLY A 11 -26.62 -13.59 18.61
CA GLY A 11 -25.33 -12.91 18.44
C GLY A 11 -25.18 -12.27 17.05
N ASP A 12 -23.97 -11.96 16.61
CA ASP A 12 -23.75 -11.57 15.21
C ASP A 12 -24.00 -12.76 14.28
N ILE A 13 -24.60 -12.49 13.12
CA ILE A 13 -24.96 -13.49 12.11
C ILE A 13 -24.17 -13.19 10.85
N ASP A 14 -23.26 -14.08 10.51
CA ASP A 14 -22.51 -14.00 9.26
C ASP A 14 -23.29 -14.68 8.13
N VAL A 15 -23.39 -13.99 7.00
CA VAL A 15 -24.06 -14.49 5.80
C VAL A 15 -23.02 -14.65 4.71
N TYR A 16 -22.89 -15.87 4.19
CA TYR A 16 -21.99 -16.19 3.08
C TYR A 16 -22.80 -16.47 1.82
N GLY A 17 -22.45 -15.80 0.74
CA GLY A 17 -23.07 -16.00 -0.56
C GLY A 17 -22.50 -15.04 -1.61
N PRO A 18 -22.85 -15.23 -2.88
CA PRO A 18 -22.45 -14.34 -3.97
C PRO A 18 -23.27 -13.03 -3.94
N LEU A 19 -23.12 -12.27 -2.87
CA LEU A 19 -23.92 -11.07 -2.58
C LEU A 19 -23.30 -9.78 -3.16
N ASP A 20 -22.09 -9.87 -3.71
CA ASP A 20 -21.34 -8.73 -4.23
C ASP A 20 -20.81 -8.95 -5.66
N ASN A 21 -20.54 -7.86 -6.37
CA ASN A 21 -19.81 -7.82 -7.63
C ASN A 21 -18.61 -6.89 -7.54
N SER A 22 -17.58 -7.19 -8.32
CA SER A 22 -16.38 -6.37 -8.39
C SER A 22 -16.01 -6.10 -9.85
N THR A 23 -15.45 -4.92 -10.11
CA THR A 23 -14.99 -4.49 -11.42
C THR A 23 -13.62 -3.84 -11.31
N TYR A 24 -12.70 -4.20 -12.19
CA TYR A 24 -11.37 -3.62 -12.27
C TYR A 24 -11.10 -3.10 -13.68
N ASN A 25 -10.80 -1.80 -13.78
CA ASN A 25 -10.41 -1.16 -15.03
C ASN A 25 -8.97 -0.68 -14.90
N ALA A 26 -8.12 -0.95 -15.91
CA ALA A 26 -6.73 -0.53 -15.84
C ALA A 26 -6.11 -0.19 -17.19
N LEU A 27 -5.15 0.73 -17.15
CA LEU A 27 -4.17 0.97 -18.18
C LEU A 27 -2.81 0.48 -17.68
N ILE A 28 -2.13 -0.34 -18.48
CA ILE A 28 -0.81 -0.88 -18.16
C ILE A 28 0.16 -0.50 -19.28
N ALA A 29 1.24 0.18 -18.92
CA ALA A 29 2.35 0.50 -19.81
C ALA A 29 3.60 -0.27 -19.36
N LYS A 30 4.28 -0.92 -20.31
CA LYS A 30 5.52 -1.66 -20.08
C LYS A 30 6.59 -1.16 -21.04
N LEU A 31 7.77 -0.86 -20.49
CA LEU A 31 8.98 -0.60 -21.26
C LEU A 31 10.03 -1.64 -20.89
N GLU A 32 10.59 -2.29 -21.90
CA GLU A 32 11.63 -3.30 -21.73
C GLU A 32 12.84 -2.94 -22.59
N ARG A 33 13.99 -2.76 -21.95
CA ARG A 33 15.29 -2.73 -22.61
C ARG A 33 16.01 -4.02 -22.28
N ARG A 34 16.12 -4.89 -23.28
CA ARG A 34 16.95 -6.08 -23.21
C ARG A 34 18.42 -5.71 -23.01
N PHE A 35 19.16 -6.59 -22.35
CA PHE A 35 20.55 -6.36 -21.98
C PHE A 35 21.40 -5.94 -23.20
N THR A 36 21.81 -4.67 -23.22
CA THR A 36 22.54 -4.06 -24.33
C THR A 36 23.50 -3.01 -23.79
N LYS A 37 24.78 -3.10 -24.20
CA LYS A 37 25.86 -2.21 -23.75
C LYS A 37 25.95 -2.13 -22.21
N GLY A 38 25.79 -3.26 -21.53
CA GLY A 38 25.90 -3.36 -20.08
C GLY A 38 24.63 -3.05 -19.29
N LEU A 39 23.53 -2.61 -19.92
CA LEU A 39 22.30 -2.22 -19.21
C LEU A 39 21.10 -3.08 -19.64
N SER A 40 20.38 -3.61 -18.65
CA SER A 40 19.03 -4.16 -18.77
C SER A 40 18.08 -3.34 -17.90
N LEU A 41 16.88 -3.05 -18.41
CA LEU A 41 15.86 -2.28 -17.71
C LEU A 41 14.47 -2.84 -17.98
N LEU A 42 13.67 -2.95 -16.94
CA LEU A 42 12.24 -3.25 -17.03
C LEU A 42 11.48 -2.20 -16.22
N THR A 43 10.56 -1.50 -16.87
CA THR A 43 9.69 -0.50 -16.25
C THR A 43 8.23 -0.87 -16.51
N SER A 44 7.41 -0.80 -15.47
CA SER A 44 5.96 -0.95 -15.56
C SER A 44 5.25 0.20 -14.84
N TYR A 45 4.16 0.65 -15.45
CA TYR A 45 3.25 1.61 -14.87
C TYR A 45 1.82 1.10 -15.04
N THR A 46 1.08 1.06 -13.93
CA THR A 46 -0.32 0.68 -13.89
C THR A 46 -1.12 1.85 -13.34
N TYR A 47 -2.09 2.31 -14.12
CA TYR A 47 -3.20 3.12 -13.63
C TYR A 47 -4.42 2.21 -13.49
N GLY A 48 -4.91 2.03 -12.27
CA GLY A 48 -5.96 1.04 -11.96
C GLY A 48 -7.12 1.62 -11.17
N HIS A 49 -8.31 1.06 -11.39
CA HIS A 49 -9.46 1.29 -10.53
C HIS A 49 -10.27 0.03 -10.28
N SER A 50 -10.24 -0.42 -9.03
CA SER A 50 -11.07 -1.50 -8.49
C SER A 50 -12.26 -0.92 -7.74
N ILE A 51 -13.46 -1.41 -8.05
CA ILE A 51 -14.74 -1.07 -7.40
C ILE A 51 -15.42 -2.37 -7.01
N ASP A 52 -15.91 -2.45 -5.77
CA ASP A 52 -16.72 -3.55 -5.25
C ASP A 52 -17.79 -3.04 -4.27
N GLY A 53 -18.72 -3.90 -3.86
CA GLY A 53 -19.72 -3.61 -2.84
C GLY A 53 -19.29 -3.92 -1.42
N GLY A 54 -18.05 -4.36 -1.18
CA GLY A 54 -17.60 -4.78 0.14
C GLY A 54 -18.33 -6.05 0.61
N GLY A 55 -17.82 -6.67 1.67
CA GLY A 55 -18.34 -7.95 2.18
C GLY A 55 -17.44 -9.15 1.96
N ASN A 56 -16.15 -8.94 1.70
CA ASN A 56 -15.19 -10.01 1.84
C ASN A 56 -14.73 -10.08 3.30
N GLN A 57 -15.22 -11.05 4.07
CA GLN A 57 -14.90 -11.19 5.50
C GLN A 57 -13.39 -11.42 5.74
N ASN A 58 -12.64 -11.83 4.71
CA ASN A 58 -11.19 -11.98 4.74
C ASN A 58 -10.40 -10.70 4.43
N ASP A 59 -11.08 -9.60 4.05
CA ASP A 59 -10.44 -8.29 3.95
C ASP A 59 -10.38 -7.66 5.35
N ASN A 60 -9.22 -7.73 5.99
CA ASN A 60 -8.96 -7.19 7.33
C ASN A 60 -9.28 -5.68 7.51
N ASN A 61 -9.58 -4.97 6.43
CA ASN A 61 -9.86 -3.54 6.40
C ASN A 61 -11.32 -3.22 6.01
N ASP A 62 -12.17 -4.23 5.79
CA ASP A 62 -13.60 -4.01 5.56
C ASP A 62 -14.33 -3.95 6.91
N PRO A 63 -14.84 -2.79 7.32
CA PRO A 63 -15.62 -2.72 8.55
C PRO A 63 -17.02 -3.36 8.36
N GLY A 64 -17.34 -3.87 7.18
CA GLY A 64 -18.63 -4.48 6.86
C GLY A 64 -19.68 -3.43 6.44
N PRO A 65 -20.86 -3.90 6.01
CA PRO A 65 -21.91 -3.02 5.55
C PRO A 65 -22.48 -2.18 6.69
N GLN A 66 -22.73 -0.90 6.41
CA GLN A 66 -23.47 -0.03 7.33
C GLN A 66 -24.94 -0.45 7.43
N ASP A 67 -25.57 -0.70 6.28
CA ASP A 67 -26.95 -1.19 6.19
C ASP A 67 -26.98 -2.56 5.49
N VAL A 68 -27.23 -3.61 6.27
CA VAL A 68 -27.35 -5.00 5.77
C VAL A 68 -28.57 -5.20 4.87
N ARG A 69 -29.57 -4.32 4.94
CA ARG A 69 -30.78 -4.39 4.09
C ARG A 69 -30.55 -3.71 2.73
N ASN A 70 -29.48 -2.95 2.59
CA ASN A 70 -29.13 -2.22 1.37
C ASN A 70 -27.63 -2.33 1.06
N LEU A 71 -27.20 -3.54 0.67
CA LEU A 71 -25.81 -3.80 0.28
C LEU A 71 -25.38 -2.99 -0.95
N ARG A 72 -26.32 -2.57 -1.82
CA ARG A 72 -26.00 -1.72 -2.97
C ARG A 72 -25.39 -0.38 -2.57
N ALA A 73 -25.73 0.14 -1.39
CA ALA A 73 -25.16 1.38 -0.86
C ALA A 73 -23.69 1.25 -0.41
N GLN A 74 -23.14 0.02 -0.40
CA GLN A 74 -21.75 -0.23 -0.04
C GLN A 74 -20.77 -0.13 -1.21
N LYS A 75 -21.30 0.02 -2.44
CA LYS A 75 -20.48 0.14 -3.64
C LYS A 75 -19.50 1.31 -3.54
N GLY A 76 -18.22 1.00 -3.66
CA GLY A 76 -17.13 1.97 -3.49
C GLY A 76 -15.80 1.43 -4.03
N SER A 77 -14.73 2.19 -3.84
CA SER A 77 -13.39 1.69 -4.20
C SER A 77 -13.05 0.46 -3.35
N SER A 78 -12.43 -0.56 -3.93
CA SER A 78 -12.00 -1.75 -3.18
C SER A 78 -11.00 -1.41 -2.08
N ASN A 79 -10.90 -2.24 -1.03
CA ASN A 79 -9.96 -2.02 0.07
C ASN A 79 -8.48 -2.07 -0.38
N PHE A 80 -8.21 -2.73 -1.51
CA PHE A 80 -6.90 -2.87 -2.14
C PHE A 80 -6.75 -1.98 -3.40
N ASP A 81 -7.61 -0.98 -3.57
CA ASP A 81 -7.64 -0.12 -4.75
C ASP A 81 -6.45 0.86 -4.81
N VAL A 82 -5.37 0.46 -5.49
CA VAL A 82 -4.21 1.30 -5.78
C VAL A 82 -4.39 1.99 -7.14
N ARG A 83 -4.45 3.33 -7.13
CA ARG A 83 -4.68 4.15 -8.34
C ARG A 83 -3.50 4.17 -9.30
N HIS A 84 -2.31 4.40 -8.78
CA HIS A 84 -1.07 4.45 -9.55
C HIS A 84 -0.04 3.54 -8.92
N ARG A 85 0.59 2.70 -9.75
CA ARG A 85 1.74 1.89 -9.35
C ARG A 85 2.82 1.98 -10.43
N PHE A 86 4.01 2.38 -10.02
CA PHE A 86 5.19 2.48 -10.86
C PHE A 86 6.28 1.56 -10.30
N VAL A 87 6.86 0.73 -11.14
CA VAL A 87 8.00 -0.12 -10.78
C VAL A 87 9.05 -0.03 -11.88
N VAL A 88 10.29 0.17 -11.50
CA VAL A 88 11.44 0.04 -12.41
C VAL A 88 12.51 -0.80 -11.76
N SER A 89 12.95 -1.82 -12.49
CA SER A 89 14.04 -2.70 -12.08
C SER A 89 15.12 -2.70 -13.15
N GLY A 90 16.38 -2.68 -12.76
CA GLY A 90 17.49 -2.63 -13.70
C GLY A 90 18.74 -3.33 -13.21
N LEU A 91 19.58 -3.66 -14.18
CA LEU A 91 20.90 -4.24 -14.00
C LEU A 91 21.89 -3.49 -14.88
N TYR A 92 22.96 -2.98 -14.29
CA TYR A 92 23.99 -2.23 -14.99
C TYR A 92 25.39 -2.74 -14.69
N GLN A 93 26.04 -3.31 -15.69
CA GLN A 93 27.46 -3.66 -15.66
C GLN A 93 28.30 -2.41 -15.86
N LEU A 94 29.06 -2.03 -14.82
CA LEU A 94 29.85 -0.81 -14.85
C LEU A 94 30.98 -0.91 -15.89
N PRO A 95 31.19 0.12 -16.73
CA PRO A 95 32.13 0.06 -17.85
C PRO A 95 33.59 0.36 -17.46
N PHE A 96 33.96 0.20 -16.18
CA PHE A 96 35.32 0.47 -15.68
C PHE A 96 36.21 -0.78 -15.70
N GLY A 97 37.54 -0.59 -15.65
CA GLY A 97 38.50 -1.69 -15.61
C GLY A 97 38.72 -2.41 -16.95
N LYS A 98 38.53 -1.70 -18.07
CA LYS A 98 38.78 -2.21 -19.44
C LYS A 98 40.17 -1.84 -19.99
N SER A 99 40.86 -0.87 -19.39
CA SER A 99 42.23 -0.47 -19.73
C SER A 99 43.21 -1.35 -18.96
N GLY A 100 44.00 -2.18 -19.65
CA GLY A 100 44.85 -3.22 -19.06
C GLY A 100 45.75 -2.80 -17.89
N GLY A 101 46.23 -3.79 -17.13
CA GLY A 101 47.09 -3.62 -15.95
C GLY A 101 46.55 -4.31 -14.70
N VAL A 102 47.32 -4.24 -13.60
CA VAL A 102 46.96 -4.86 -12.30
C VAL A 102 45.71 -4.20 -11.70
N VAL A 103 45.62 -2.86 -11.78
CA VAL A 103 44.45 -2.11 -11.29
C VAL A 103 43.17 -2.48 -12.06
N SER A 104 43.27 -2.73 -13.37
CA SER A 104 42.16 -3.21 -14.22
C SER A 104 41.54 -4.52 -13.71
N HIS A 105 42.36 -5.45 -13.21
CA HIS A 105 41.89 -6.70 -12.63
C HIS A 105 41.17 -6.49 -11.30
N ILE A 106 41.49 -5.41 -10.59
CA ILE A 106 40.92 -5.06 -9.29
C ILE A 106 39.63 -4.22 -9.44
N ILE A 107 39.36 -3.59 -10.57
CA ILE A 107 38.19 -2.71 -10.73
C ILE A 107 37.18 -3.17 -11.79
N ARG A 108 37.37 -4.35 -12.40
CA ARG A 108 36.42 -4.94 -13.37
C ARG A 108 35.31 -5.75 -12.70
N ASN A 109 34.28 -6.08 -13.49
CA ASN A 109 33.15 -6.98 -13.14
C ASN A 109 32.26 -6.48 -12.01
N TRP A 110 32.11 -5.16 -11.87
CA TRP A 110 31.09 -4.59 -11.01
C TRP A 110 29.75 -4.54 -11.74
N GLU A 111 28.71 -4.94 -11.04
CA GLU A 111 27.35 -4.88 -11.54
C GLU A 111 26.46 -4.29 -10.44
N LEU A 112 25.65 -3.32 -10.84
CA LEU A 112 24.69 -2.62 -10.02
C LEU A 112 23.31 -3.12 -10.38
N SER A 113 22.55 -3.53 -9.38
CA SER A 113 21.14 -3.88 -9.50
C SER A 113 20.30 -2.89 -8.69
N GLY A 114 19.09 -2.63 -9.15
CA GLY A 114 18.19 -1.75 -8.43
C GLY A 114 16.74 -2.02 -8.76
N ILE A 115 15.88 -1.85 -7.76
CA ILE A 115 14.43 -1.88 -7.90
C ILE A 115 13.86 -0.66 -7.19
N PHE A 116 13.21 0.20 -7.94
CA PHE A 116 12.41 1.29 -7.43
C PHE A 116 10.94 0.96 -7.60
N SER A 117 10.15 1.18 -6.56
CA SER A 117 8.71 1.05 -6.60
C SER A 117 8.05 2.25 -5.92
N ALA A 118 6.99 2.76 -6.51
CA ALA A 118 6.17 3.81 -5.94
C ALA A 118 4.70 3.54 -6.24
N GLN A 119 3.82 3.82 -5.28
CA GLN A 119 2.39 3.69 -5.50
C GLN A 119 1.59 4.67 -4.64
N THR A 120 0.39 5.02 -5.10
CA THR A 120 -0.60 5.73 -4.27
C THR A 120 -1.14 4.82 -3.18
N GLY A 121 -1.62 5.44 -2.09
CA GLY A 121 -2.24 4.71 -0.99
C GLY A 121 -3.56 4.07 -1.36
N VAL A 122 -3.87 2.98 -0.66
CA VAL A 122 -5.19 2.35 -0.68
C VAL A 122 -6.21 3.26 0.02
N PRO A 123 -7.49 3.18 -0.36
CA PRO A 123 -8.52 3.95 0.31
C PRO A 123 -8.96 3.26 1.61
N PHE A 124 -9.55 4.02 2.52
CA PHE A 124 -10.16 3.50 3.73
C PHE A 124 -11.48 4.22 4.06
N THR A 125 -12.27 3.58 4.91
CA THR A 125 -13.60 4.05 5.30
C THR A 125 -13.55 4.76 6.64
N VAL A 126 -14.00 6.01 6.66
CA VAL A 126 -14.22 6.73 7.91
C VAL A 126 -15.45 6.16 8.60
N THR A 127 -15.28 5.77 9.85
CA THR A 127 -16.34 5.21 10.70
C THR A 127 -16.68 6.18 11.82
N LEU A 128 -17.75 5.89 12.56
CA LEU A 128 -18.27 6.75 13.61
C LEU A 128 -18.38 5.98 14.92
N THR A 129 -17.99 6.60 16.03
CA THR A 129 -18.23 6.11 17.38
C THR A 129 -18.68 7.27 18.29
N PRO A 130 -19.72 7.10 19.13
CA PRO A 130 -20.59 5.93 19.24
C PRO A 130 -21.51 5.75 18.01
N ASP A 131 -21.98 4.51 17.78
CA ASP A 131 -22.96 4.22 16.72
C ASP A 131 -24.34 4.78 17.10
N PRO A 132 -24.87 5.77 16.35
CA PRO A 132 -26.18 6.35 16.65
C PRO A 132 -27.33 5.42 16.28
N THR A 133 -27.13 4.43 15.40
CA THR A 133 -28.19 3.57 14.85
C THR A 133 -28.54 2.39 15.73
N ALA A 134 -27.60 2.01 16.62
CA ALA A 134 -27.68 0.83 17.45
C ALA A 134 -28.06 -0.41 16.61
N THR A 135 -27.46 -0.60 15.43
CA THR A 135 -27.70 -1.81 14.62
C THR A 135 -26.64 -2.89 14.87
N ASN A 136 -25.59 -2.58 15.63
CA ASN A 136 -24.39 -3.41 15.78
C ASN A 136 -23.69 -3.69 14.43
N THR A 137 -23.82 -2.75 13.50
CA THR A 137 -23.12 -2.73 12.22
C THR A 137 -22.18 -1.53 12.18
N THR A 138 -21.38 -1.41 11.13
CA THR A 138 -20.47 -0.27 11.01
C THR A 138 -21.22 1.04 10.80
N ALA A 139 -21.12 1.94 11.76
CA ALA A 139 -21.60 3.31 11.61
C ALA A 139 -20.60 4.16 10.82
N ARG A 140 -21.12 4.97 9.89
CA ARG A 140 -20.37 6.01 9.17
C ARG A 140 -20.99 7.37 9.47
N PRO A 141 -20.17 8.44 9.51
CA PRO A 141 -20.65 9.80 9.72
C PRO A 141 -21.41 10.34 8.51
N ASN A 142 -22.03 11.50 8.67
CA ASN A 142 -22.36 12.38 7.55
C ASN A 142 -21.09 13.06 7.04
N ARG A 143 -20.89 13.05 5.73
CA ARG A 143 -19.85 13.80 5.03
C ARG A 143 -20.45 15.09 4.46
N ILE A 144 -19.94 16.23 4.90
CA ILE A 144 -20.42 17.55 4.45
C ILE A 144 -19.53 18.17 3.35
N ARG A 145 -18.29 17.69 3.20
CA ARG A 145 -17.34 18.09 2.16
C ARG A 145 -16.27 17.02 1.93
N ASP A 146 -15.30 17.28 1.06
CA ASP A 146 -14.16 16.37 0.93
C ASP A 146 -13.27 16.39 2.19
N GLY A 147 -13.00 15.20 2.72
CA GLY A 147 -12.11 15.03 3.87
C GLY A 147 -10.67 14.74 3.47
N ASN A 148 -10.38 14.52 2.18
CA ASN A 148 -9.01 14.35 1.70
C ASN A 148 -8.27 15.68 1.78
N LEU A 149 -7.30 15.78 2.70
CA LEU A 149 -6.43 16.94 2.76
C LEU A 149 -5.54 17.04 1.51
N PRO A 150 -5.15 18.26 1.10
CA PRO A 150 -4.04 18.49 0.18
C PRO A 150 -2.75 17.80 0.66
N SER A 151 -1.87 17.41 -0.25
CA SER A 151 -0.67 16.64 0.08
C SER A 151 0.29 17.36 1.03
N ASP A 152 0.34 18.68 0.97
CA ASP A 152 1.15 19.56 1.83
C ASP A 152 0.56 19.74 3.24
N GLN A 153 -0.69 19.32 3.47
CA GLN A 153 -1.38 19.38 4.75
C GLN A 153 -1.55 18.01 5.41
N ARG A 154 -1.11 16.93 4.75
CA ARG A 154 -1.17 15.57 5.28
C ARG A 154 0.03 15.30 6.17
N ASP A 155 -0.25 15.02 7.44
CA ASP A 155 0.75 14.60 8.42
C ASP A 155 0.32 13.28 9.07
N PRO A 156 1.24 12.39 9.50
CA PRO A 156 0.87 11.19 10.25
C PRO A 156 0.05 11.46 11.52
N SER A 157 0.15 12.64 12.13
CA SER A 157 -0.70 13.07 13.26
C SER A 157 -2.05 13.66 12.84
N HIS A 158 -2.23 13.98 11.55
CA HIS A 158 -3.45 14.56 11.00
C HIS A 158 -3.56 14.24 9.49
N TRP A 159 -4.06 13.04 9.19
CA TRP A 159 -4.05 12.53 7.81
C TRP A 159 -5.22 13.01 6.95
N PHE A 160 -6.37 13.32 7.57
CA PHE A 160 -7.58 13.74 6.86
C PHE A 160 -8.36 14.77 7.68
N ASP A 161 -9.16 15.60 7.02
CA ASP A 161 -9.98 16.63 7.65
C ASP A 161 -11.15 15.97 8.39
N THR A 162 -11.03 15.89 9.71
CA THR A 162 -12.06 15.30 10.57
C THR A 162 -13.32 16.16 10.65
N SER A 163 -13.21 17.47 10.42
CA SER A 163 -14.34 18.40 10.44
C SER A 163 -15.22 18.32 9.20
N ALA A 164 -14.76 17.62 8.14
CA ALA A 164 -15.59 17.23 7.00
C ALA A 164 -16.65 16.16 7.35
N PHE A 165 -16.57 15.59 8.56
CA PHE A 165 -17.42 14.52 9.03
C PHE A 165 -18.16 14.89 10.31
N GLN A 166 -19.46 14.60 10.34
CA GLN A 166 -20.33 14.91 11.47
C GLN A 166 -21.16 13.70 11.85
N ALA A 167 -21.42 13.52 13.15
CA ALA A 167 -22.37 12.53 13.61
C ALA A 167 -23.78 12.90 13.08
N PRO A 168 -24.56 11.94 12.55
CA PRO A 168 -25.97 12.19 12.23
C PRO A 168 -26.75 12.64 13.47
N THR A 169 -27.64 13.63 13.31
CA THR A 169 -28.48 14.16 14.40
C THR A 169 -29.75 13.34 14.62
N CYS A 170 -30.08 12.44 13.68
CA CYS A 170 -31.17 11.47 13.80
C CYS A 170 -30.66 10.08 14.14
N VAL A 171 -31.57 9.19 14.54
CA VAL A 171 -31.28 7.75 14.62
C VAL A 171 -31.37 7.15 13.21
N CYS A 172 -30.32 7.39 12.43
CA CYS A 172 -30.26 7.13 11.00
C CYS A 172 -28.81 6.82 10.58
N PHE A 173 -28.64 6.14 9.46
CA PHE A 173 -27.32 5.94 8.88
C PHE A 173 -26.76 7.26 8.34
N GLY A 174 -25.45 7.47 8.50
CA GLY A 174 -24.77 8.59 7.85
C GLY A 174 -24.69 8.44 6.34
N ASN A 175 -24.43 9.55 5.64
CA ASN A 175 -24.36 9.58 4.17
C ASN A 175 -22.95 9.34 3.60
N SER A 176 -21.92 9.13 4.44
CA SER A 176 -20.56 8.93 3.97
C SER A 176 -20.39 7.60 3.24
N GLY A 177 -19.81 7.65 2.03
CA GLY A 177 -19.50 6.48 1.23
C GLY A 177 -18.38 5.61 1.81
N ARG A 178 -18.27 4.38 1.30
CA ARG A 178 -17.15 3.46 1.57
C ARG A 178 -15.89 3.93 0.85
N ASN A 179 -14.73 3.83 1.51
CA ASN A 179 -13.40 3.99 0.92
C ASN A 179 -13.20 5.33 0.18
N ILE A 180 -13.61 6.41 0.84
CA ILE A 180 -13.60 7.78 0.30
C ILE A 180 -12.35 8.59 0.67
N ILE A 181 -11.57 8.17 1.68
CA ILE A 181 -10.31 8.81 2.05
C ILE A 181 -9.14 7.97 1.55
N ARG A 182 -8.13 8.61 0.96
CA ARG A 182 -6.92 7.94 0.48
C ARG A 182 -5.85 7.91 1.57
N GLY A 183 -5.34 6.72 1.88
CA GLY A 183 -4.20 6.52 2.77
C GLY A 183 -2.87 7.01 2.18
N PRO A 184 -1.76 6.91 2.93
CA PRO A 184 -0.42 7.21 2.43
C PRO A 184 -0.02 6.31 1.26
N GLY A 185 0.65 6.91 0.29
CA GLY A 185 1.38 6.15 -0.72
C GLY A 185 2.64 5.52 -0.14
N SER A 186 3.28 4.67 -0.93
CA SER A 186 4.58 4.11 -0.59
C SER A 186 5.58 4.35 -1.70
N MET A 187 6.85 4.48 -1.30
CA MET A 187 8.00 4.60 -2.17
C MET A 187 9.16 3.80 -1.56
N ASN A 188 9.79 2.95 -2.37
CA ASN A 188 10.89 2.11 -1.94
C ASN A 188 11.97 2.03 -3.03
N LEU A 189 13.23 2.07 -2.61
CA LEU A 189 14.39 1.86 -3.47
C LEU A 189 15.29 0.83 -2.82
N ASP A 190 15.45 -0.29 -3.49
CA ASP A 190 16.41 -1.33 -3.13
C ASP A 190 17.56 -1.29 -4.12
N LEU A 191 18.80 -1.35 -3.63
CA LEU A 191 20.01 -1.37 -4.45
C LEU A 191 20.92 -2.52 -4.04
N GLY A 192 21.50 -3.18 -5.02
CA GLY A 192 22.51 -4.22 -4.82
C GLY A 192 23.73 -3.93 -5.67
N ILE A 193 24.92 -4.06 -5.10
CA ILE A 193 26.17 -4.00 -5.83
C ILE A 193 26.90 -5.33 -5.65
N HIS A 194 27.35 -5.91 -6.76
CA HIS A 194 28.14 -7.12 -6.72
C HIS A 194 29.36 -7.06 -7.61
N ARG A 195 30.32 -7.89 -7.25
CA ARG A 195 31.58 -8.02 -7.96
C ARG A 195 32.04 -9.46 -8.00
N ASP A 196 32.41 -9.91 -9.19
CA ASP A 196 33.05 -11.20 -9.40
C ASP A 196 34.57 -11.04 -9.54
N ILE A 197 35.31 -11.63 -8.61
CA ILE A 197 36.78 -11.74 -8.60
C ILE A 197 37.15 -13.15 -9.05
N VAL A 198 37.86 -13.26 -10.18
CA VAL A 198 38.26 -14.55 -10.75
C VAL A 198 39.74 -14.79 -10.48
N PHE A 199 40.09 -15.94 -9.91
CA PHE A 199 41.45 -16.39 -9.62
C PHE A 199 41.80 -17.61 -10.48
N GLY A 200 42.66 -17.42 -11.47
CA GLY A 200 42.98 -18.47 -12.46
C GLY A 200 41.73 -18.93 -13.22
N GLU A 201 41.67 -20.22 -13.56
CA GLU A 201 40.57 -20.81 -14.34
C GLU A 201 39.51 -21.50 -13.47
N ARG A 202 39.82 -21.79 -12.19
CA ARG A 202 38.97 -22.62 -11.31
C ARG A 202 38.16 -21.84 -10.29
N PHE A 203 38.71 -20.76 -9.72
CA PHE A 203 38.10 -20.12 -8.56
C PHE A 203 37.45 -18.78 -8.92
N ARG A 204 36.20 -18.59 -8.50
CA ARG A 204 35.51 -17.30 -8.57
C ARG A 204 34.94 -16.92 -7.20
N LEU A 205 35.29 -15.74 -6.72
CA LEU A 205 34.77 -15.16 -5.50
C LEU A 205 33.79 -14.04 -5.85
N GLN A 206 32.56 -14.15 -5.36
CA GLN A 206 31.53 -13.15 -5.53
C GLN A 206 31.30 -12.39 -4.23
N LEU A 207 31.47 -11.07 -4.29
CA LEU A 207 31.13 -10.13 -3.25
C LEU A 207 29.77 -9.52 -3.57
N ARG A 208 28.86 -9.46 -2.60
CA ARG A 208 27.57 -8.78 -2.72
C ARG A 208 27.34 -7.88 -1.52
N ALA A 209 26.87 -6.67 -1.79
CA ALA A 209 26.33 -5.76 -0.80
C ALA A 209 24.96 -5.28 -1.27
N GLU A 210 23.94 -5.47 -0.45
CA GLU A 210 22.56 -5.12 -0.74
C GLU A 210 22.03 -4.17 0.33
N SER A 211 21.24 -3.20 -0.09
CA SER A 211 20.56 -2.26 0.79
C SER A 211 19.09 -2.19 0.40
N PHE A 212 18.22 -2.65 1.29
CA PHE A 212 16.77 -2.57 1.17
C PHE A 212 16.29 -1.26 1.80
N ASN A 213 15.36 -0.56 1.13
CA ASN A 213 14.94 0.79 1.50
C ASN A 213 16.17 1.71 1.71
N ILE A 214 17.05 1.83 0.72
CA ILE A 214 18.31 2.58 0.86
C ILE A 214 18.06 4.07 1.21
N MET A 215 16.95 4.62 0.75
CA MET A 215 16.52 5.99 1.06
C MET A 215 16.07 6.16 2.52
N ASN A 216 15.82 5.06 3.23
CA ASN A 216 15.21 5.04 4.56
C ASN A 216 13.92 5.88 4.61
N HIS A 217 13.14 5.82 3.53
CA HIS A 217 11.89 6.55 3.43
C HIS A 217 10.82 5.79 4.24
N PRO A 218 10.12 6.45 5.20
CA PRO A 218 9.07 5.79 5.96
C PRO A 218 7.84 5.57 5.08
N ASN A 219 7.43 4.32 4.93
CA ASN A 219 6.17 3.97 4.25
C ASN A 219 5.09 3.78 5.30
N PHE A 220 4.30 4.81 5.53
CA PHE A 220 3.22 4.80 6.53
C PHE A 220 2.06 3.91 6.10
N ASN A 221 1.42 3.27 7.08
CA ASN A 221 0.12 2.64 6.86
C ASN A 221 -0.99 3.71 6.86
N PHE A 222 -2.21 3.37 6.47
CA PHE A 222 -3.34 4.29 6.63
C PHE A 222 -3.83 4.31 8.10
N PRO A 223 -4.56 5.36 8.54
CA PRO A 223 -5.20 5.35 9.86
C PRO A 223 -6.06 4.10 10.01
N ASN A 224 -5.89 3.30 11.06
CA ASN A 224 -6.63 2.06 11.26
C ASN A 224 -7.29 2.02 12.65
N GLY A 225 -8.31 1.16 12.82
CA GLY A 225 -9.10 1.07 14.05
C GLY A 225 -9.60 2.45 14.52
N ALA A 226 -9.15 2.84 15.72
CA ALA A 226 -9.44 4.14 16.32
C ALA A 226 -9.06 5.35 15.44
N GLY A 227 -8.05 5.22 14.57
CA GLY A 227 -7.61 6.26 13.65
C GLY A 227 -8.61 6.59 12.54
N MET A 228 -9.58 5.71 12.28
CA MET A 228 -10.65 5.93 11.29
C MET A 228 -11.96 6.41 11.91
N GLN A 229 -12.05 6.45 13.23
CA GLN A 229 -13.31 6.63 13.96
C GLN A 229 -13.52 8.08 14.38
N ILE A 230 -14.47 8.77 13.75
CA ILE A 230 -14.96 10.07 14.24
C ILE A 230 -15.52 9.88 15.64
N GLY A 231 -15.13 10.76 16.57
CA GLY A 231 -15.45 10.66 18.01
C GLY A 231 -14.39 9.95 18.84
N ASN A 232 -13.36 9.37 18.23
CA ASN A 232 -12.20 8.82 18.92
C ASN A 232 -11.08 9.88 19.06
N PRO A 233 -10.39 10.01 20.20
CA PRO A 233 -9.25 10.93 20.35
C PRO A 233 -8.08 10.66 19.40
N GLN A 234 -7.99 9.46 18.82
CA GLN A 234 -6.91 9.05 17.92
C GLN A 234 -7.26 9.20 16.44
N VAL A 235 -8.43 9.77 16.14
CA VAL A 235 -8.91 9.95 14.78
C VAL A 235 -7.90 10.72 13.91
N ALA A 236 -7.76 10.30 12.66
CA ALA A 236 -6.81 10.83 11.68
C ALA A 236 -5.32 10.64 12.01
N ILE A 237 -4.98 9.89 13.07
CA ILE A 237 -3.59 9.56 13.43
C ILE A 237 -3.19 8.21 12.84
N ILE A 238 -2.00 8.18 12.23
CA ILE A 238 -1.31 6.97 11.77
C ILE A 238 -0.26 6.58 12.82
N LYS A 239 -0.24 5.30 13.19
CA LYS A 239 0.65 4.76 14.24
C LYS A 239 1.59 3.65 13.77
N SER A 240 1.57 3.34 12.48
CA SER A 240 2.31 2.20 11.95
C SER A 240 2.89 2.47 10.57
N VAL A 241 3.90 1.68 10.23
CA VAL A 241 4.57 1.65 8.93
C VAL A 241 4.38 0.27 8.30
N VAL A 242 4.45 0.22 6.98
CA VAL A 242 4.26 -0.99 6.16
C VAL A 242 5.58 -1.68 5.86
N SER A 243 6.68 -0.93 5.78
CA SER A 243 8.01 -1.47 5.52
C SER A 243 8.96 -1.19 6.68
N PRO A 244 9.94 -2.08 6.95
CA PRO A 244 10.99 -1.81 7.91
C PRO A 244 11.89 -0.64 7.45
N GLU A 245 12.71 -0.17 8.39
CA GLU A 245 13.83 0.73 8.15
C GLU A 245 14.86 0.13 7.18
N ARG A 246 15.83 0.95 6.76
CA ARG A 246 16.90 0.50 5.87
C ARG A 246 17.64 -0.72 6.42
N GLN A 247 17.71 -1.80 5.62
CA GLN A 247 18.43 -3.01 5.96
C GLN A 247 19.61 -3.22 5.01
N ASN A 248 20.79 -3.49 5.56
CA ASN A 248 21.99 -3.77 4.77
C ASN A 248 22.41 -5.22 4.94
N GLN A 249 22.76 -5.87 3.83
CA GLN A 249 23.22 -7.25 3.80
C GLN A 249 24.55 -7.34 3.05
N LEU A 250 25.44 -8.18 3.56
CA LEU A 250 26.72 -8.48 2.95
C LEU A 250 26.82 -9.99 2.76
N ALA A 251 27.25 -10.42 1.58
CA ALA A 251 27.44 -11.84 1.28
C ALA A 251 28.73 -12.09 0.51
N LEU A 252 29.33 -13.24 0.80
CA LEU A 252 30.50 -13.78 0.13
C LEU A 252 30.17 -15.17 -0.40
N LYS A 253 30.46 -15.44 -1.66
CA LYS A 253 30.27 -16.78 -2.24
C LYS A 253 31.48 -17.21 -3.06
N LEU A 254 32.04 -18.37 -2.74
CA LEU A 254 33.12 -19.00 -3.49
C LEU A 254 32.55 -20.07 -4.44
N TYR A 255 32.99 -20.02 -5.69
CA TYR A 255 32.77 -21.05 -6.71
C TYR A 255 34.11 -21.74 -6.98
N PHE A 256 34.09 -23.08 -7.08
CA PHE A 256 35.25 -23.95 -7.27
C PHE A 256 34.95 -25.03 -8.30
#